data_AF-A0A5A8C1L4-F1
#
_entry.id   AF-A0A5A8C1L4-F1
#
_cell.length_a   1.000
_cell.length_b   1.000
_cell.length_c   1.000
_cell.angle_alpha   90.00
_cell.angle_beta   90.00
_cell.angle_gamma   90.00
#
_symmetry.space_group_name_H-M   'P 1'
#
loop_
_entity.id
_entity.type
_entity.pdbx_description
1 polymer ?
#
loop_
_entity_poly.entity_id
_entity_poly.type
_entity_poly.pdbx_seq_one_letter_code
_entity_poly.pdbx_strand_id
1 'polypeptide(L)'
;MALQEADVVLGEGARLVGTSAAAGVAVVAEAGGTRVRFGKILPGRACPDAIGLGVHLAVQWPLTTLEASELEVTVDHWGTIGMRESAVVRNDAAPEAAQARALAGEPGATVTSLAVGLPEGATSAIVLSDDQGLLPGGHLEGPGPGGRLVRVRPRFPLAPGWRAQLRLQYSVASGSQGALSHDMLTGEYVLRVPVAAPFTSAAVERRTVRVALPAGAAAIQASWSAEAGFGGGAEQGDEAFVEDGAWGRPVRVFRSGAVAPGAGGELVVRYSLSPLSLLREPLAWAAMVFLAHLAVSVGCRADMLRCSAR
;
A
#
# COMPACT_ATOMS: atom_id res chain seq x y z
N MET A 1 10.41 44.72 -4.62
CA MET A 1 10.05 43.36 -4.19
C MET A 1 11.33 42.71 -3.68
N ALA A 2 11.38 42.37 -2.39
CA ALA A 2 12.61 41.90 -1.75
C ALA A 2 13.04 40.54 -2.33
N LEU A 3 14.35 40.39 -2.49
CA LEU A 3 15.01 39.27 -3.11
C LEU A 3 14.81 38.00 -2.26
N GLN A 4 14.02 37.06 -2.76
CA GLN A 4 13.89 35.73 -2.15
C GLN A 4 15.14 34.92 -2.47
N GLU A 5 15.82 34.48 -1.40
CA GLU A 5 16.87 33.47 -1.46
C GLU A 5 16.19 32.10 -1.50
N ALA A 6 16.77 31.17 -2.27
CA ALA A 6 16.29 29.79 -2.34
C ALA A 6 17.39 28.86 -1.84
N ASP A 7 17.08 28.12 -0.78
CA ASP A 7 17.98 27.14 -0.18
C ASP A 7 17.57 25.74 -0.63
N VAL A 8 18.50 25.02 -1.25
CA VAL A 8 18.35 23.60 -1.60
C VAL A 8 19.15 22.79 -0.59
N VAL A 9 18.46 22.01 0.23
CA VAL A 9 19.08 21.09 1.18
C VAL A 9 19.28 19.72 0.51
N LEU A 10 20.51 19.24 0.51
CA LEU A 10 20.89 17.95 -0.02
C LEU A 10 20.70 16.88 1.07
N GLY A 11 20.09 15.76 0.67
CA GLY A 11 19.96 14.59 1.53
C GLY A 11 21.32 13.97 1.89
N GLU A 12 21.32 13.18 2.96
CA GLU A 12 22.51 12.49 3.45
C GLU A 12 23.07 11.52 2.37
N GLY A 13 24.35 11.65 2.03
CA GLY A 13 24.99 10.86 0.97
C GLY A 13 24.85 11.43 -0.45
N ALA A 14 24.15 12.56 -0.65
CA ALA A 14 24.20 13.30 -1.90
C ALA A 14 25.45 14.20 -1.96
N ARG A 15 26.17 14.13 -3.08
CA ARG A 15 27.32 14.99 -3.36
C ARG A 15 26.96 15.95 -4.50
N LEU A 16 27.19 17.24 -4.29
CA LEU A 16 27.04 18.24 -5.36
C LEU A 16 28.11 18.02 -6.44
N VAL A 17 27.67 17.92 -7.71
CA VAL A 17 28.54 17.79 -8.89
C VAL A 17 28.60 19.10 -9.66
N GLY A 18 27.48 19.81 -9.76
CA GLY A 18 27.40 21.08 -10.46
C GLY A 18 26.09 21.80 -10.20
N THR A 19 26.06 23.08 -10.56
CA THR A 19 24.87 23.93 -10.50
C THR A 19 24.73 24.69 -11.81
N SER A 20 23.51 24.96 -12.23
CA SER A 20 23.18 25.86 -13.31
C SER A 20 22.06 26.79 -12.87
N ALA A 21 22.12 28.05 -13.29
CA ALA A 21 21.08 29.02 -13.00
C ALA A 21 20.85 29.89 -14.23
N ALA A 22 19.61 30.35 -14.41
CA ALA A 22 19.26 31.29 -15.46
C ALA A 22 20.10 32.59 -15.37
N ALA A 23 20.35 33.20 -16.53
CA ALA A 23 21.18 34.40 -16.61
C ALA A 23 20.61 35.52 -15.74
N GLY A 24 21.38 35.96 -14.74
CA GLY A 24 20.97 37.03 -13.81
C GLY A 24 20.78 36.60 -12.36
N VAL A 25 20.94 35.31 -12.05
CA VAL A 25 20.92 34.78 -10.68
C VAL A 25 22.36 34.44 -10.26
N ALA A 26 22.81 35.01 -9.14
CA ALA A 26 24.10 34.63 -8.55
C ALA A 26 23.95 33.30 -7.80
N VAL A 27 24.77 32.29 -8.10
CA VAL A 27 24.80 31.03 -7.34
C VAL A 27 25.88 31.13 -6.28
N VAL A 28 25.52 30.95 -5.01
CA VAL A 28 26.47 30.87 -3.89
C VAL A 28 26.44 29.45 -3.36
N ALA A 29 27.22 28.57 -3.97
CA ALA A 29 27.43 27.22 -3.45
C ALA A 29 28.51 27.31 -2.36
N GLU A 30 28.13 27.09 -1.10
CA GLU A 30 29.13 26.90 -0.04
C GLU A 30 29.81 25.54 -0.25
N ALA A 31 31.09 25.57 -0.62
CA ALA A 31 31.93 24.39 -0.73
C ALA A 31 32.20 23.84 0.69
N GLY A 32 31.26 23.03 1.21
CA GLY A 32 31.45 22.45 2.55
C GLY A 32 30.34 21.57 3.11
N GLY A 33 29.08 21.61 2.65
CA GLY A 33 28.10 20.72 3.27
C GLY A 33 26.69 20.93 2.81
N THR A 34 26.04 19.85 2.37
CA THR A 34 24.60 19.56 2.32
C THR A 34 23.60 20.67 1.93
N ARG A 35 24.03 21.83 1.45
CA ARG A 35 23.17 22.98 1.12
C ARG A 35 23.75 23.75 -0.05
N VAL A 36 22.88 24.10 -0.99
CA VAL A 36 23.18 25.00 -2.11
C VAL A 36 22.26 26.19 -1.99
N ARG A 37 22.83 27.39 -1.90
CA ARG A 37 22.07 28.63 -1.82
C ARG A 37 22.08 29.34 -3.16
N PHE A 38 20.90 29.53 -3.73
CA PHE A 38 20.71 30.39 -4.90
C PHE A 38 20.49 31.82 -4.40
N GLY A 39 21.40 32.70 -4.81
CA GLY A 39 21.45 34.09 -4.41
C GLY A 39 20.53 34.99 -5.21
N LYS A 40 20.79 36.29 -5.06
CA LYS A 40 19.91 37.38 -5.47
C LYS A 40 19.84 37.55 -7.00
N ILE A 41 18.64 37.86 -7.52
CA ILE A 41 18.47 38.39 -8.87
C ILE A 41 19.24 39.72 -8.97
N LEU A 42 20.12 39.84 -9.96
CA LEU A 42 20.95 41.04 -10.13
C LEU A 42 20.06 42.29 -10.33
N PRO A 43 20.42 43.43 -9.70
CA PRO A 43 19.65 44.66 -9.81
C PRO A 43 19.59 45.16 -11.26
N GLY A 44 18.41 45.61 -11.70
CA GLY A 44 18.20 46.16 -13.04
C GLY A 44 17.69 45.19 -14.12
N ARG A 45 17.40 43.92 -13.76
CA ARG A 45 16.70 42.98 -14.65
C ARG A 45 15.24 42.79 -14.23
N ALA A 46 14.35 42.66 -15.22
CA ALA A 46 12.97 42.24 -14.98
C ALA A 46 12.97 40.83 -14.37
N CYS A 47 12.18 40.60 -13.31
CA CYS A 47 11.94 39.25 -12.81
C CYS A 47 11.14 38.47 -13.85
N PRO A 48 11.65 37.35 -14.39
CA PRO A 48 10.82 36.47 -15.19
C PRO A 48 9.77 35.78 -14.31
N ASP A 49 8.63 35.40 -14.90
CA ASP A 49 7.56 34.66 -14.20
C ASP A 49 8.02 33.28 -13.69
N ALA A 50 9.07 32.71 -14.31
CA ALA A 50 9.72 31.48 -13.88
C ALA A 50 11.25 31.56 -14.09
N ILE A 51 12.00 31.14 -13.08
CA ILE A 51 13.46 31.03 -13.12
C ILE A 51 13.84 29.55 -13.07
N GLY A 52 14.52 29.07 -14.12
CA GLY A 52 15.09 27.73 -14.13
C GLY A 52 16.34 27.64 -13.26
N LEU A 53 16.31 26.75 -12.27
CA LEU A 53 17.45 26.38 -11.44
C LEU A 53 17.75 24.90 -11.68
N GLY A 54 19.01 24.57 -11.93
CA GLY A 54 19.47 23.20 -12.09
C GLY A 54 20.51 22.87 -11.03
N VAL A 55 20.33 21.73 -10.37
CA VAL A 55 21.32 21.17 -9.44
C VAL A 55 21.65 19.77 -9.92
N HIS A 56 22.93 19.51 -10.17
CA HIS A 56 23.41 18.17 -10.52
C HIS A 56 24.00 17.53 -9.27
N LEU A 57 23.38 16.43 -8.84
CA LEU A 57 23.77 15.67 -7.65
C LEU A 57 24.25 14.28 -8.06
N ALA A 58 25.37 13.86 -7.48
CA ALA A 58 25.79 12.47 -7.44
C ALA A 58 25.14 11.83 -6.22
N VAL A 59 24.30 10.85 -6.48
CA VAL A 59 23.47 10.19 -5.47
C VAL A 59 23.71 8.68 -5.55
N GLN A 60 23.83 8.04 -4.39
CA GLN A 60 24.07 6.60 -4.30
C GLN A 60 22.93 5.82 -3.66
N TRP A 61 21.86 6.50 -3.22
CA TRP A 61 20.68 5.81 -2.70
C TRP A 61 19.84 5.20 -3.83
N PRO A 62 19.18 4.06 -3.58
CA PRO A 62 18.23 3.50 -4.53
C PRO A 62 17.06 4.46 -4.74
N LEU A 63 16.63 4.63 -5.98
CA LEU A 63 15.39 5.37 -6.30
C LEU A 63 14.30 4.34 -6.56
N THR A 64 13.41 4.15 -5.59
CA THR A 64 12.37 3.12 -5.70
C THR A 64 11.01 3.76 -5.99
N THR A 65 10.34 3.24 -7.00
CA THR A 65 9.00 3.65 -7.38
C THR A 65 8.09 2.43 -7.43
N LEU A 66 6.87 2.57 -6.91
CA LEU A 66 5.79 1.61 -7.07
C LEU A 66 4.99 2.02 -8.30
N GLU A 67 5.22 1.33 -9.42
CA GLU A 67 4.53 1.60 -10.68
C GLU A 67 3.01 1.38 -10.52
N ALA A 68 2.66 0.29 -9.83
CA ALA A 68 1.30 -0.03 -9.46
C ALA A 68 1.29 -0.67 -8.08
N SER A 69 0.35 -0.25 -7.24
CA SER A 69 0.17 -0.76 -5.89
C SER A 69 -1.32 -0.98 -5.65
N GLU A 70 -1.70 -2.21 -5.34
CA GLU A 70 -3.07 -2.66 -5.12
C GLU A 70 -3.21 -3.18 -3.68
N LEU A 71 -4.05 -2.52 -2.90
CA LEU A 71 -4.44 -2.98 -1.56
C LEU A 71 -5.82 -3.62 -1.65
N GLU A 72 -5.90 -4.89 -1.28
CA GLU A 72 -7.14 -5.60 -1.09
C GLU A 72 -7.41 -5.77 0.42
N VAL A 73 -8.54 -5.25 0.85
CA VAL A 73 -9.02 -5.29 2.23
C VAL A 73 -10.22 -6.21 2.29
N THR A 74 -10.09 -7.32 2.99
CA THR A 74 -11.19 -8.26 3.23
C THR A 74 -11.68 -8.10 4.65
N VAL A 75 -12.91 -7.62 4.80
CA VAL A 75 -13.52 -7.42 6.12
C VAL A 75 -14.24 -8.70 6.56
N ASP A 76 -13.85 -9.21 7.72
CA ASP A 76 -14.53 -10.29 8.41
C ASP A 76 -14.97 -9.85 9.81
N HIS A 77 -16.28 -9.95 10.08
CA HIS A 77 -16.86 -9.63 11.38
C HIS A 77 -16.60 -10.70 12.43
N TRP A 78 -16.06 -11.87 12.05
CA TRP A 78 -15.66 -12.93 12.97
C TRP A 78 -14.33 -12.66 13.68
N GLY A 79 -13.67 -11.53 13.42
CA GLY A 79 -12.65 -10.98 14.32
C GLY A 79 -11.41 -10.39 13.66
N THR A 80 -11.21 -10.60 12.36
CA THR A 80 -10.00 -10.17 11.64
C THR A 80 -10.31 -9.40 10.37
N ILE A 81 -9.42 -8.49 10.01
CA ILE A 81 -9.44 -7.83 8.71
C ILE A 81 -8.21 -8.33 7.95
N GLY A 82 -8.45 -8.95 6.80
CA GLY A 82 -7.39 -9.40 5.90
C GLY A 82 -6.88 -8.23 5.07
N MET A 83 -5.58 -8.03 5.04
CA MET A 83 -4.92 -7.04 4.19
C MET A 83 -3.97 -7.76 3.24
N ARG A 84 -4.13 -7.52 1.94
CA ARG A 84 -3.25 -8.04 0.90
C ARG A 84 -2.80 -6.89 0.01
N GLU A 85 -1.52 -6.58 0.09
CA GLU A 85 -0.87 -5.55 -0.70
C GLU A 85 -0.09 -6.23 -1.84
N SER A 86 -0.36 -5.86 -3.08
CA SER A 86 0.37 -6.31 -4.27
C SER A 86 0.98 -5.10 -4.96
N ALA A 87 2.31 -5.07 -5.11
CA ALA A 87 3.01 -3.94 -5.69
C ALA A 87 4.04 -4.36 -6.74
N VAL A 88 4.13 -3.58 -7.81
CA VAL A 88 5.21 -3.65 -8.79
C VAL A 88 6.26 -2.61 -8.43
N VAL A 89 7.36 -3.08 -7.86
CA VAL A 89 8.49 -2.25 -7.43
C VAL A 89 9.48 -2.12 -8.58
N ARG A 90 9.86 -0.89 -8.92
CA ARG A 90 10.86 -0.56 -9.94
C ARG A 90 11.98 0.26 -9.33
N ASN A 91 13.22 -0.03 -9.73
CA ASN A 91 14.37 0.80 -9.41
C ASN A 91 14.62 1.80 -10.54
N ASP A 92 14.36 3.08 -10.29
CA ASP A 92 14.48 4.19 -11.25
C ASP A 92 15.85 4.87 -11.23
N ALA A 93 16.84 4.29 -10.56
CA ALA A 93 18.20 4.78 -10.66
C ALA A 93 18.75 4.66 -12.10
N ALA A 94 19.80 5.41 -12.42
CA ALA A 94 20.39 5.43 -13.76
C ALA A 94 21.06 4.08 -14.13
N PRO A 95 20.82 3.51 -15.32
CA PRO A 95 21.23 2.14 -15.69
C PRO A 95 22.73 1.93 -15.90
N GLU A 96 23.44 2.83 -16.59
CA GLU A 96 24.74 2.49 -17.22
C GLU A 96 25.89 2.19 -16.25
N ALA A 97 26.08 3.00 -15.19
CA ALA A 97 27.19 2.79 -14.24
C ALA A 97 26.79 1.94 -13.03
N ALA A 98 25.50 1.95 -12.68
CA ALA A 98 25.02 1.32 -11.45
C ALA A 98 24.64 -0.15 -11.65
N GLN A 99 24.29 -0.61 -12.85
CA GLN A 99 24.02 -2.04 -13.11
C GLN A 99 25.30 -2.89 -13.04
N ALA A 100 26.42 -2.40 -13.60
CA ALA A 100 27.71 -3.08 -13.50
C ALA A 100 28.22 -3.17 -12.05
N ARG A 101 28.04 -2.09 -11.27
CA ARG A 101 28.37 -2.04 -9.83
C ARG A 101 27.45 -2.96 -9.00
N ALA A 102 26.16 -2.99 -9.32
CA ALA A 102 25.20 -3.89 -8.71
C ALA A 102 25.58 -5.36 -8.89
N LEU A 103 25.96 -5.76 -10.11
CA LEU A 103 26.43 -7.10 -10.43
C LEU A 103 27.76 -7.44 -9.75
N ALA A 104 28.60 -6.44 -9.49
CA ALA A 104 29.84 -6.59 -8.73
C ALA A 104 29.62 -6.67 -7.19
N GLY A 105 28.37 -6.52 -6.71
CA GLY A 105 28.06 -6.55 -5.28
C GLY A 105 28.43 -5.26 -4.53
N GLU A 106 28.75 -4.19 -5.26
CA GLU A 106 29.08 -2.90 -4.66
C GLU A 106 27.81 -2.25 -4.06
N PRO A 107 27.82 -1.84 -2.77
CA PRO A 107 26.70 -1.14 -2.17
C PRO A 107 26.45 0.19 -2.90
N GLY A 108 25.18 0.51 -3.16
CA GLY A 108 24.81 1.70 -3.91
C GLY A 108 23.33 1.73 -4.30
N ALA A 109 23.05 2.10 -5.55
CA ALA A 109 21.70 2.33 -6.08
C ALA A 109 20.85 1.06 -6.25
N THR A 110 21.35 -0.11 -5.85
CA THR A 110 20.66 -1.40 -5.95
C THR A 110 19.72 -1.59 -4.75
N VAL A 111 18.48 -2.01 -5.00
CA VAL A 111 17.53 -2.32 -3.93
C VAL A 111 17.75 -3.75 -3.47
N THR A 112 18.39 -3.91 -2.31
CA THR A 112 18.57 -5.23 -1.65
C THR A 112 17.47 -5.54 -0.65
N SER A 113 16.82 -4.50 -0.11
CA SER A 113 15.71 -4.64 0.82
C SER A 113 14.84 -3.39 0.81
N LEU A 114 13.57 -3.57 1.17
CA LEU A 114 12.56 -2.54 1.26
C LEU A 114 12.01 -2.49 2.68
N ALA A 115 11.89 -1.29 3.24
CA ALA A 115 11.24 -1.08 4.51
C ALA A 115 9.72 -0.94 4.30
N VAL A 116 8.96 -1.74 5.04
CA VAL A 116 7.51 -1.75 5.02
C VAL A 116 7.01 -1.41 6.42
N GLY A 117 6.27 -0.31 6.56
CA GLY A 117 5.56 0.04 7.78
C GLY A 117 4.23 -0.69 7.83
N LEU A 118 4.02 -1.53 8.84
CA LEU A 118 2.73 -2.16 9.09
C LEU A 118 1.93 -1.34 10.10
N PRO A 119 0.59 -1.32 9.98
CA PRO A 119 -0.25 -0.68 10.98
C PRO A 119 -0.06 -1.35 12.34
N GLU A 120 -0.18 -0.56 13.41
CA GLU A 120 -0.19 -1.07 14.77
C GLU A 120 -1.38 -2.03 14.95
N GLY A 121 -1.14 -3.20 15.55
CA GLY A 121 -2.13 -4.29 15.63
C GLY A 121 -2.10 -5.30 14.48
N ALA A 122 -1.19 -5.15 13.51
CA ALA A 122 -0.87 -6.22 12.56
C ALA A 122 -0.35 -7.47 13.31
N THR A 123 -1.02 -8.60 13.09
CA THR A 123 -0.67 -9.88 13.71
C THR A 123 0.60 -10.47 13.10
N SER A 124 1.21 -11.45 13.78
CA SER A 124 2.54 -11.98 13.46
C SER A 124 2.63 -12.83 12.20
N ALA A 125 1.50 -13.21 11.58
CA ALA A 125 1.48 -14.05 10.38
C ALA A 125 1.58 -13.20 9.12
N ILE A 126 2.78 -12.70 8.83
CA ILE A 126 3.07 -11.93 7.61
C ILE A 126 3.59 -12.89 6.55
N VAL A 127 2.88 -12.96 5.44
CA VAL A 127 3.22 -13.80 4.29
C VAL A 127 3.75 -12.91 3.19
N LEU A 128 4.99 -13.17 2.76
CA LEU A 128 5.64 -12.50 1.65
C LEU A 128 5.78 -13.45 0.49
N SER A 129 5.37 -13.02 -0.69
CA SER A 129 5.47 -13.82 -1.91
C SER A 129 5.77 -12.94 -3.13
N ASP A 130 6.30 -13.57 -4.16
CA ASP A 130 6.44 -13.02 -5.50
C ASP A 130 5.55 -13.79 -6.49
N ASP A 131 5.74 -13.56 -7.78
CA ASP A 131 5.09 -14.32 -8.85
C ASP A 131 5.49 -15.81 -8.85
N GLN A 132 6.68 -16.14 -8.34
CA GLN A 132 7.26 -17.47 -8.27
C GLN A 132 6.91 -18.23 -6.97
N GLY A 133 6.23 -17.60 -6.01
CA GLY A 133 5.78 -18.22 -4.76
C GLY A 133 6.31 -17.54 -3.50
N LEU A 134 6.42 -18.29 -2.41
CA LEU A 134 6.79 -17.75 -1.11
C LEU A 134 8.24 -17.25 -1.10
N LEU A 135 8.46 -16.06 -0.56
CA LEU A 135 9.79 -15.51 -0.33
C LEU A 135 10.31 -15.98 1.03
N PRO A 136 11.49 -16.61 1.11
CA PRO A 136 12.08 -16.98 2.38
C PRO A 136 12.53 -15.72 3.13
N GLY A 137 11.89 -15.45 4.28
CA GLY A 137 12.38 -14.48 5.26
C GLY A 137 12.02 -13.03 4.96
N GLY A 138 10.83 -12.62 5.39
CA GLY A 138 10.67 -11.27 5.93
C GLY A 138 11.25 -11.26 7.33
N HIS A 139 12.25 -10.43 7.60
CA HIS A 139 12.65 -10.19 8.98
C HIS A 139 11.73 -9.12 9.54
N LEU A 140 11.02 -9.46 10.61
CA LEU A 140 10.31 -8.49 11.44
C LEU A 140 11.36 -7.75 12.25
N GLU A 141 11.67 -6.52 11.87
CA GLU A 141 12.45 -5.64 12.73
C GLU A 141 11.50 -4.95 13.71
N GLY A 142 12.03 -4.55 14.87
CA GLY A 142 11.27 -4.06 16.02
C GLY A 142 10.43 -2.80 15.74
N PRO A 143 9.74 -2.26 16.77
CA PRO A 143 8.84 -1.14 16.60
C PRO A 143 9.61 0.11 16.14
N GLY A 144 9.26 0.61 14.95
CA GLY A 144 9.54 1.99 14.54
C GLY A 144 8.41 2.91 15.03
N PRO A 145 8.56 4.24 14.93
CA PRO A 145 7.48 5.16 15.28
C PRO A 145 6.26 4.90 14.37
N GLY A 146 5.15 4.45 14.95
CA GLY A 146 3.87 4.20 14.25
C GLY A 146 3.61 2.76 13.80
N GLY A 147 4.41 1.77 14.21
CA GLY A 147 4.13 0.37 13.93
C GLY A 147 5.33 -0.56 13.84
N ARG A 148 5.09 -1.81 13.45
CA ARG A 148 6.15 -2.81 13.21
C ARG A 148 6.75 -2.56 11.83
N LEU A 149 8.07 -2.41 11.75
CA LEU A 149 8.77 -2.23 10.49
C LEU A 149 9.28 -3.58 9.99
N VAL A 150 8.84 -3.98 8.80
CA VAL A 150 9.24 -5.24 8.17
C VAL A 150 10.22 -4.95 7.07
N ARG A 151 11.35 -5.65 7.08
CA ARG A 151 12.30 -5.59 5.98
C ARG A 151 11.98 -6.71 4.99
N VAL A 152 11.49 -6.34 3.82
CA VAL A 152 11.17 -7.25 2.73
C VAL A 152 12.36 -7.32 1.78
N ARG A 153 12.82 -8.54 1.47
CA ARG A 153 13.90 -8.75 0.50
C ARG A 153 13.31 -9.39 -0.76
N PRO A 154 13.48 -8.78 -1.94
CA PRO A 154 13.14 -9.43 -3.20
C PRO A 154 14.05 -10.65 -3.43
N ARG A 155 13.59 -11.61 -4.24
CA ARG A 155 14.36 -12.83 -4.57
C ARG A 155 15.73 -12.53 -5.18
N PHE A 156 15.81 -11.43 -5.93
CA PHE A 156 17.04 -10.92 -6.50
C PHE A 156 17.16 -9.42 -6.17
N PRO A 157 18.38 -8.91 -5.94
CA PRO A 157 18.58 -7.48 -5.75
C PRO A 157 18.17 -6.72 -7.01
N LEU A 158 17.38 -5.64 -6.86
CA LEU A 158 16.90 -4.88 -8.01
C LEU A 158 17.96 -3.89 -8.45
N ALA A 159 18.65 -4.23 -9.54
CA ALA A 159 19.52 -3.29 -10.24
C ALA A 159 18.69 -2.15 -10.86
N PRO A 160 19.31 -1.00 -11.18
CA PRO A 160 18.60 0.08 -11.85
C PRO A 160 17.94 -0.37 -13.16
N GLY A 161 16.70 0.06 -13.38
CA GLY A 161 15.84 -0.37 -14.47
C GLY A 161 15.11 -1.70 -14.25
N TRP A 162 15.43 -2.44 -13.19
CA TRP A 162 14.76 -3.71 -12.91
C TRP A 162 13.45 -3.50 -12.16
N ARG A 163 12.54 -4.45 -12.34
CA ARG A 163 11.24 -4.49 -11.67
C ARG A 163 11.00 -5.84 -11.00
N ALA A 164 10.27 -5.84 -9.89
CA ALA A 164 9.79 -7.05 -9.25
C ALA A 164 8.37 -6.88 -8.73
N GLN A 165 7.60 -7.96 -8.75
CA GLN A 165 6.28 -8.02 -8.14
C GLN A 165 6.41 -8.59 -6.73
N LEU A 166 5.92 -7.83 -5.74
CA LEU A 166 5.90 -8.26 -4.36
C LEU A 166 4.45 -8.30 -3.88
N ARG A 167 4.11 -9.35 -3.14
CA ARG A 167 2.83 -9.50 -2.45
C ARG A 167 3.08 -9.67 -0.97
N LEU A 168 2.41 -8.84 -0.18
CA LEU A 168 2.46 -8.81 1.26
C LEU A 168 1.05 -9.07 1.78
N GLN A 169 0.88 -10.10 2.59
CA GLN A 169 -0.37 -10.42 3.24
C GLN A 169 -0.19 -10.42 4.76
N TYR A 170 -1.09 -9.73 5.45
CA TYR A 170 -1.15 -9.66 6.91
C TYR A 170 -2.60 -9.50 7.36
N SER A 171 -2.86 -9.73 8.64
CA SER A 171 -4.18 -9.47 9.22
C SER A 171 -4.09 -8.52 10.39
N VAL A 172 -5.13 -7.71 10.54
CA VAL A 172 -5.30 -6.75 11.64
C VAL A 172 -6.49 -7.20 12.46
N ALA A 173 -6.41 -7.10 13.78
CA ALA A 173 -7.56 -7.40 14.63
C ALA A 173 -8.66 -6.35 14.37
N SER A 174 -9.90 -6.80 14.17
CA SER A 174 -11.04 -5.90 13.87
C SER A 174 -11.23 -4.81 14.94
N GLY A 175 -10.98 -5.15 16.22
CA GLY A 175 -11.07 -4.22 17.34
C GLY A 175 -9.82 -3.37 17.62
N SER A 176 -8.71 -3.56 16.89
CA SER A 176 -7.52 -2.72 17.10
C SER A 176 -7.64 -1.39 16.36
N GLN A 177 -7.35 -0.30 17.07
CA GLN A 177 -7.10 1.05 16.54
C GLN A 177 -8.22 1.70 15.71
N GLY A 178 -9.47 1.26 15.85
CA GLY A 178 -10.58 1.87 15.13
C GLY A 178 -10.56 1.58 13.61
N ALA A 179 -9.79 0.57 13.18
CA ALA A 179 -9.82 0.08 11.81
C ALA A 179 -11.23 -0.35 11.40
N LEU A 180 -11.94 -1.05 12.29
CA LEU A 180 -13.38 -1.28 12.18
C LEU A 180 -14.05 -0.87 13.49
N SER A 181 -15.06 -0.01 13.39
CA SER A 181 -15.86 0.44 14.53
C SER A 181 -17.34 0.30 14.22
N HIS A 182 -18.14 0.12 15.26
CA HIS A 182 -19.60 0.08 15.17
C HIS A 182 -20.17 1.30 15.88
N ASP A 183 -20.83 2.16 15.12
CA ASP A 183 -21.49 3.34 15.66
C ASP A 183 -22.84 2.92 16.26
N MET A 184 -22.92 2.93 17.59
CA MET A 184 -24.13 2.53 18.30
C MET A 184 -25.31 3.48 18.10
N LEU A 185 -25.08 4.72 17.67
CA LEU A 185 -26.15 5.71 17.45
C LEU A 185 -26.84 5.49 16.11
N THR A 186 -26.07 5.21 15.06
CA THR A 186 -26.57 4.98 13.69
C THR A 186 -26.80 3.51 13.37
N GLY A 187 -26.17 2.59 14.11
CA GLY A 187 -26.16 1.16 13.80
C GLY A 187 -25.28 0.79 12.60
N GLU A 188 -24.41 1.71 12.16
CA GLU A 188 -23.53 1.51 11.01
C GLU A 188 -22.14 1.02 11.44
N TYR A 189 -21.50 0.27 10.56
CA TYR A 189 -20.10 -0.07 10.67
C TYR A 189 -19.25 0.92 9.89
N VAL A 190 -18.16 1.37 10.50
CA VAL A 190 -17.20 2.33 9.93
C VAL A 190 -15.84 1.65 9.83
N LEU A 191 -15.41 1.42 8.60
CA LEU A 191 -14.10 0.90 8.24
C LEU A 191 -13.17 2.06 7.85
N ARG A 192 -11.97 2.10 8.41
CA ARG A 192 -10.90 3.03 8.06
C ARG A 192 -9.74 2.28 7.45
N VAL A 193 -9.36 2.66 6.23
CA VAL A 193 -8.28 2.01 5.49
C VAL A 193 -7.20 3.04 5.17
N PRO A 194 -5.93 2.80 5.53
CA PRO A 194 -4.85 3.69 5.14
C PRO A 194 -4.65 3.64 3.63
N VAL A 195 -4.61 4.82 3.02
CA VAL A 195 -4.43 4.94 1.57
C VAL A 195 -2.98 4.73 1.16
N ALA A 196 -2.07 5.23 1.99
CA ALA A 196 -0.64 5.16 1.75
C ALA A 196 -0.22 3.71 1.46
N ALA A 197 0.69 3.56 0.50
CA ALA A 197 1.36 2.27 0.36
C ALA A 197 2.22 2.02 1.61
N PRO A 198 2.31 0.78 2.10
CA PRO A 198 3.06 0.48 3.32
C PRO A 198 4.58 0.58 3.11
N PHE A 199 5.07 0.81 1.88
CA PHE A 199 6.49 0.97 1.56
C PHE A 199 6.96 2.39 1.86
N THR A 200 7.78 2.56 2.89
CA THR A 200 8.08 3.88 3.47
C THR A 200 8.95 4.79 2.59
N SER A 201 9.75 4.20 1.69
CA SER A 201 10.73 4.92 0.88
C SER A 201 10.39 4.97 -0.61
N ALA A 202 9.19 4.54 -1.02
CA ALA A 202 8.82 4.41 -2.42
C ALA A 202 7.63 5.31 -2.78
N ALA A 203 7.76 6.07 -3.87
CA ALA A 203 6.66 6.85 -4.41
C ALA A 203 5.72 5.92 -5.19
N VAL A 204 4.40 6.18 -5.15
CA VAL A 204 3.42 5.38 -5.88
C VAL A 204 2.96 6.16 -7.10
N GLU A 205 3.00 5.56 -8.29
CA GLU A 205 2.45 6.16 -9.51
C GLU A 205 0.95 5.91 -9.64
N ARG A 206 0.51 4.68 -9.36
CA ARG A 206 -0.91 4.27 -9.41
C ARG A 206 -1.29 3.45 -8.18
N ARG A 207 -2.30 3.91 -7.45
CA ARG A 207 -2.83 3.24 -6.24
C ARG A 207 -4.23 2.75 -6.50
N THR A 208 -4.49 1.48 -6.24
CA THR A 208 -5.84 0.89 -6.25
C THR A 208 -6.14 0.32 -4.88
N VAL A 209 -7.28 0.67 -4.30
CA VAL A 209 -7.76 0.11 -3.03
C VAL A 209 -9.06 -0.62 -3.28
N ARG A 210 -9.13 -1.90 -2.90
CA ARG A 210 -10.28 -2.77 -3.07
C ARG A 210 -10.78 -3.16 -1.70
N VAL A 211 -12.01 -2.79 -1.40
CA VAL A 211 -12.63 -3.10 -0.12
C VAL A 211 -13.70 -4.15 -0.36
N ALA A 212 -13.42 -5.38 0.07
CA ALA A 212 -14.35 -6.49 0.08
C ALA A 212 -15.08 -6.54 1.43
N LEU A 213 -16.35 -6.18 1.40
CA LEU A 213 -17.24 -6.14 2.56
C LEU A 213 -17.89 -7.50 2.81
N PRO A 214 -18.39 -7.77 4.03
CA PRO A 214 -19.09 -9.01 4.34
C PRO A 214 -20.35 -9.21 3.49
N ALA A 215 -20.75 -10.46 3.32
CA ALA A 215 -21.99 -10.81 2.64
C ALA A 215 -23.20 -10.18 3.37
N GLY A 216 -24.07 -9.51 2.61
CA GLY A 216 -25.23 -8.81 3.17
C GLY A 216 -24.96 -7.40 3.67
N ALA A 217 -23.78 -6.83 3.41
CA ALA A 217 -23.54 -5.40 3.59
C ALA A 217 -24.42 -4.56 2.65
N ALA A 218 -25.05 -3.53 3.19
CA ALA A 218 -25.96 -2.62 2.50
C ALA A 218 -25.61 -1.15 2.80
N ALA A 219 -26.25 -0.22 2.08
CA ALA A 219 -26.08 1.23 2.25
C ALA A 219 -24.59 1.67 2.29
N ILE A 220 -23.77 1.12 1.39
CA ILE A 220 -22.33 1.33 1.39
C ILE A 220 -22.00 2.75 0.91
N GLN A 221 -21.43 3.55 1.79
CA GLN A 221 -20.95 4.90 1.52
C GLN A 221 -19.43 4.95 1.70
N ALA A 222 -18.72 5.62 0.80
CA ALA A 222 -17.28 5.78 0.89
C ALA A 222 -16.89 7.25 0.75
N SER A 223 -16.01 7.69 1.65
CA SER A 223 -15.51 9.07 1.68
C SER A 223 -14.02 9.07 1.99
N TRP A 224 -13.29 10.00 1.39
CA TRP A 224 -11.88 10.24 1.71
C TRP A 224 -11.81 11.18 2.92
N SER A 225 -10.88 10.95 3.84
CA SER A 225 -10.59 11.92 4.88
C SER A 225 -10.00 13.20 4.26
N ALA A 226 -10.35 14.37 4.81
CA ALA A 226 -9.93 15.67 4.28
C ALA A 226 -8.39 15.88 4.28
N GLU A 227 -7.67 15.06 5.04
CA GLU A 227 -6.20 15.05 5.17
C GLU A 227 -5.52 14.16 4.13
N ALA A 228 -6.29 13.41 3.34
CA ALA A 228 -5.75 12.59 2.29
C ALA A 228 -5.15 13.51 1.22
N GLY A 229 -3.82 13.57 1.16
CA GLY A 229 -3.03 14.43 0.28
C GLY A 229 -3.15 14.11 -1.22
N PHE A 230 -4.36 13.82 -1.69
CA PHE A 230 -4.68 13.65 -3.09
C PHE A 230 -4.78 15.02 -3.74
N GLY A 231 -3.90 15.27 -4.71
CA GLY A 231 -4.12 16.35 -5.67
C GLY A 231 -5.36 16.02 -6.51
N GLY A 232 -6.53 16.50 -6.08
CA GLY A 232 -7.72 16.84 -6.90
C GLY A 232 -8.31 15.81 -7.88
N GLY A 233 -7.81 14.58 -7.98
CA GLY A 233 -8.13 13.65 -9.07
C GLY A 233 -8.31 12.20 -8.63
N ALA A 234 -8.75 11.96 -7.39
CA ALA A 234 -9.19 10.62 -7.00
C ALA A 234 -10.53 10.33 -7.70
N GLU A 235 -10.47 9.62 -8.84
CA GLU A 235 -11.68 9.14 -9.51
C GLU A 235 -12.43 8.19 -8.56
N GLN A 236 -13.61 8.62 -8.10
CA GLN A 236 -14.54 7.76 -7.36
C GLN A 236 -14.93 6.59 -8.27
N GLY A 237 -14.53 5.40 -7.82
CA GLY A 237 -14.44 4.23 -8.69
C GLY A 237 -15.75 3.48 -8.92
N ASP A 238 -15.67 2.65 -9.96
CA ASP A 238 -16.70 1.73 -10.40
C ASP A 238 -17.08 0.73 -9.29
N GLU A 239 -18.38 0.42 -9.22
CA GLU A 239 -18.87 -0.73 -8.47
C GLU A 239 -18.46 -2.00 -9.21
N ALA A 240 -17.65 -2.86 -8.59
CA ALA A 240 -17.33 -4.17 -9.13
C ALA A 240 -17.79 -5.24 -8.14
N PHE A 241 -18.86 -5.97 -8.47
CA PHE A 241 -19.22 -7.16 -7.72
C PHE A 241 -18.20 -8.26 -8.03
N VAL A 242 -17.39 -8.64 -7.04
CA VAL A 242 -16.52 -9.81 -7.15
C VAL A 242 -17.11 -10.89 -6.27
N GLU A 243 -17.53 -11.98 -6.87
CA GLU A 243 -18.01 -13.15 -6.14
C GLU A 243 -16.84 -13.85 -5.45
N ASP A 244 -16.72 -13.65 -4.14
CA ASP A 244 -15.88 -14.48 -3.29
C ASP A 244 -16.79 -15.29 -2.35
N GLY A 245 -16.73 -16.62 -2.46
CA GLY A 245 -17.58 -17.57 -1.74
C GLY A 245 -18.97 -17.81 -2.35
N ALA A 246 -19.73 -18.72 -1.73
CA ALA A 246 -21.02 -19.23 -2.25
C ALA A 246 -22.15 -18.19 -2.39
N TRP A 247 -21.96 -16.98 -1.85
CA TRP A 247 -23.03 -15.99 -1.70
C TRP A 247 -22.67 -14.58 -2.19
N GLY A 248 -21.44 -14.40 -2.70
CA GLY A 248 -20.92 -13.13 -3.19
C GLY A 248 -20.65 -12.09 -2.09
N ARG A 249 -19.57 -11.31 -2.25
CA ARG A 249 -19.20 -10.21 -1.37
C ARG A 249 -19.19 -8.91 -2.17
N PRO A 250 -19.82 -7.81 -1.69
CA PRO A 250 -19.72 -6.54 -2.40
C PRO A 250 -18.30 -6.00 -2.31
N VAL A 251 -17.69 -5.72 -3.46
CA VAL A 251 -16.35 -5.12 -3.54
C VAL A 251 -16.46 -3.70 -4.08
N ARG A 252 -15.80 -2.76 -3.40
CA ARG A 252 -15.64 -1.37 -3.86
C ARG A 252 -14.22 -1.15 -4.31
N VAL A 253 -14.03 -0.61 -5.51
CA VAL A 253 -12.71 -0.34 -6.06
C VAL A 253 -12.50 1.17 -6.13
N PHE A 254 -11.43 1.65 -5.52
CA PHE A 254 -11.03 3.05 -5.50
C PHE A 254 -9.71 3.18 -6.22
N ARG A 255 -9.62 4.08 -7.19
CA ARG A 255 -8.39 4.31 -7.95
C ARG A 255 -7.89 5.73 -7.68
N SER A 256 -6.58 5.85 -7.55
CA SER A 256 -5.89 7.12 -7.43
C SER A 256 -4.65 7.13 -8.33
N GLY A 257 -4.31 8.33 -8.79
CA GLY A 257 -3.00 8.62 -9.38
C GLY A 257 -1.89 8.63 -8.33
N ALA A 258 -0.87 9.46 -8.58
CA ALA A 258 0.37 9.42 -7.82
C ALA A 258 0.19 9.77 -6.33
N VAL A 259 0.79 8.97 -5.45
CA VAL A 259 0.81 9.16 -4.00
C VAL A 259 2.25 9.30 -3.53
N ALA A 260 2.54 10.40 -2.85
CA ALA A 260 3.87 10.65 -2.30
C ALA A 260 4.21 9.66 -1.16
N PRO A 261 5.50 9.30 -0.97
CA PRO A 261 5.92 8.53 0.20
C PRO A 261 5.51 9.25 1.49
N GLY A 262 4.91 8.54 2.43
CA GLY A 262 4.47 9.12 3.70
C GLY A 262 3.27 10.07 3.59
N ALA A 263 2.58 10.13 2.44
CA ALA A 263 1.32 10.83 2.34
C ALA A 263 0.32 10.28 3.37
N GLY A 264 -0.24 11.16 4.19
CA GLY A 264 -1.35 10.82 5.10
C GLY A 264 -2.67 10.63 4.35
N GLY A 265 -3.66 10.05 5.03
CA GLY A 265 -5.00 9.90 4.50
C GLY A 265 -5.62 8.53 4.75
N GLU A 266 -6.92 8.55 5.02
CA GLU A 266 -7.72 7.35 5.22
C GLU A 266 -8.91 7.35 4.27
N LEU A 267 -9.21 6.18 3.72
CA LEU A 267 -10.49 5.88 3.11
C LEU A 267 -11.44 5.42 4.20
N VAL A 268 -12.56 6.13 4.37
CA VAL A 268 -13.60 5.81 5.34
C VAL A 268 -14.79 5.21 4.61
N VAL A 269 -15.08 3.94 4.89
CA VAL A 269 -16.22 3.20 4.33
C VAL A 269 -17.24 2.94 5.42
N ARG A 270 -18.47 3.41 5.21
CA ARG A 270 -19.63 3.19 6.09
C ARG A 270 -20.58 2.21 5.43
N TYR A 271 -21.11 1.27 6.20
CA TYR A 271 -22.10 0.31 5.70
C TYR A 271 -22.97 -0.21 6.84
N SER A 272 -24.19 -0.65 6.49
CA SER A 272 -25.07 -1.36 7.40
C SER A 272 -24.97 -2.86 7.17
N LEU A 273 -25.04 -3.64 8.26
CA LEU A 273 -25.03 -5.09 8.20
C LEU A 273 -26.03 -5.64 9.22
N SER A 274 -26.99 -6.44 8.74
CA SER A 274 -27.93 -7.11 9.63
C SER A 274 -27.20 -8.18 10.45
N PRO A 275 -27.42 -8.27 11.78
CA PRO A 275 -26.84 -9.33 12.60
C PRO A 275 -27.21 -10.74 12.13
N LEU A 276 -28.38 -10.90 11.52
CA LEU A 276 -28.83 -12.19 10.95
C LEU A 276 -27.98 -12.62 9.75
N SER A 277 -27.40 -11.67 9.01
CA SER A 277 -26.51 -11.97 7.88
C SER A 277 -25.24 -12.68 8.34
N LEU A 278 -24.77 -12.42 9.57
CA LEU A 278 -23.59 -13.09 10.14
C LEU A 278 -23.83 -14.58 10.37
N LEU A 279 -25.05 -14.98 10.71
CA LEU A 279 -25.41 -16.39 10.95
C LEU A 279 -25.45 -17.21 9.66
N ARG A 280 -25.48 -16.59 8.49
CA ARG A 280 -25.61 -17.25 7.19
C ARG A 280 -24.49 -18.25 6.92
N GLU A 281 -23.24 -17.87 7.14
CA GLU A 281 -22.09 -18.73 6.92
C GLU A 281 -22.10 -19.96 7.86
N PRO A 282 -22.22 -19.81 9.21
CA PRO A 282 -22.35 -20.95 10.12
C PRO A 282 -23.56 -21.84 9.83
N LEU A 283 -24.72 -21.25 9.52
CA LEU A 283 -25.93 -22.02 9.22
C LEU A 283 -25.79 -22.82 7.92
N ALA A 284 -25.09 -22.29 6.91
CA ALA A 284 -24.81 -23.03 5.68
C ALA A 284 -23.93 -24.27 5.95
N TRP A 285 -22.89 -24.12 6.77
CA TRP A 285 -22.07 -25.25 7.21
C TRP A 285 -22.87 -26.26 8.03
N ALA A 286 -23.65 -25.79 9.01
CA ALA A 286 -24.52 -26.64 9.82
C ALA A 286 -25.54 -27.41 8.96
N ALA A 287 -26.17 -26.74 7.99
CA ALA A 287 -27.12 -27.35 7.07
C ALA A 287 -26.45 -28.40 6.17
N MET A 288 -25.26 -28.12 5.63
CA MET A 288 -24.51 -29.09 4.84
C MET A 288 -24.22 -30.37 5.64
N VAL A 289 -23.69 -30.22 6.86
CA VAL A 289 -23.39 -31.35 7.74
C VAL A 289 -24.67 -32.11 8.10
N PHE A 290 -25.75 -31.40 8.44
CA PHE A 290 -27.04 -32.00 8.75
C PHE A 290 -27.61 -32.80 7.56
N LEU A 291 -27.59 -32.24 6.36
CA LEU A 291 -28.08 -32.91 5.15
C LEU A 291 -27.24 -34.14 4.80
N ALA A 292 -25.92 -34.09 5.00
CA ALA A 292 -25.06 -35.26 4.84
C ALA A 292 -25.44 -36.39 5.80
N HIS A 293 -25.67 -36.08 7.08
CA HIS A 293 -26.12 -37.07 8.08
C HIS A 293 -27.52 -37.62 7.78
N LEU A 294 -28.42 -36.76 7.31
CA LEU A 294 -29.75 -37.16 6.89
C LEU A 294 -29.68 -38.12 5.69
N ALA A 295 -28.86 -37.81 4.69
CA ALA A 295 -28.65 -38.66 3.52
C ALA A 295 -28.11 -40.05 3.90
N VAL A 296 -27.13 -40.12 4.80
CA VAL A 296 -26.61 -41.40 5.33
C VAL A 296 -27.71 -42.15 6.08
N SER A 297 -28.45 -41.48 6.96
CA SER A 297 -29.53 -42.10 7.75
C SER A 297 -30.63 -42.70 6.87
N VAL A 298 -31.06 -41.97 5.85
CA VAL A 298 -32.03 -42.44 4.86
C VAL A 298 -31.46 -43.58 4.02
N GLY A 299 -30.19 -43.48 3.60
CA GLY A 299 -29.49 -44.55 2.87
C GLY A 299 -29.43 -45.85 3.64
N CYS A 300 -29.02 -45.82 4.92
CA CYS A 300 -28.99 -47.01 5.77
C CYS A 300 -30.38 -47.63 5.98
N ARG A 301 -31.43 -46.81 6.11
CA ARG A 301 -32.81 -47.30 6.20
C ARG A 301 -33.26 -47.97 4.90
N ALA A 302 -32.96 -47.36 3.75
CA ALA A 302 -33.30 -47.92 2.45
C ALA A 302 -32.58 -49.26 2.20
N ASP A 303 -31.34 -49.40 2.65
CA ASP A 303 -30.57 -50.65 2.53
C ASP A 303 -31.15 -51.76 3.43
N MET A 304 -31.46 -51.44 4.70
CA MET A 304 -32.16 -52.38 5.59
C MET A 304 -33.48 -52.88 5.00
N LEU A 305 -34.27 -52.00 4.38
CA LEU A 305 -35.53 -52.38 3.75
C LEU A 305 -35.30 -53.26 2.51
N ARG A 306 -34.22 -53.05 1.74
CA ARG A 306 -33.87 -53.91 0.60
C ARG A 306 -33.40 -55.31 1.04
N CYS A 307 -32.64 -55.40 2.13
CA CYS A 307 -32.20 -56.66 2.70
C CYS A 307 -33.34 -57.46 3.33
N SER A 308 -34.36 -56.79 3.89
CA SER A 308 -35.57 -57.44 4.41
C SER A 308 -36.52 -57.97 3.34
N ALA A 309 -36.40 -57.50 2.09
CA ALA A 309 -37.28 -57.87 0.98
C ALA A 309 -36.70 -58.97 0.07
N ARG A 310 -35.48 -59.45 0.35
CA ARG A 310 -34.86 -60.63 -0.28
C ARG A 310 -34.92 -61.81 0.67
#